data_AF-X1DAL7-F1
#
_entry.id   AF-X1DAL7-F1
#
_cell.length_a   1.000
_cell.length_b   1.000
_cell.length_c   1.000
_cell.angle_alpha   90.00
_cell.angle_beta   90.00
_cell.angle_gamma   90.00
#
_symmetry.space_group_name_H-M   'P 1'
#
loop_
_entity.id
_entity.type
_entity.pdbx_description
1 polymer ?
#
loop_
_entity_poly.entity_id
_entity_poly.type
_entity_poly.pdbx_seq_one_letter_code
_entity_poly.pdbx_strand_id
1 'polypeptide(L)' 'FCKHVVDIDENLRPLDEVIVVNQNDELLAIGRLKLPISYIKSFSSGVAVNVRKGVYKSKI' A
#
# COMPACT_ATOMS: atom_id res chain seq x y z
N PHE A 1 -4.54 1.27 -4.29
CA PHE A 1 -4.51 0.64 -5.63
C PHE A 1 -3.13 0.84 -6.25
N CYS A 2 -2.68 -0.04 -7.16
CA CYS A 2 -1.33 -0.01 -7.75
C CYS A 2 -0.98 1.34 -8.39
N LYS A 3 -1.90 1.93 -9.15
CA LYS A 3 -1.74 3.26 -9.77
C LYS A 3 -1.42 4.43 -8.82
N HIS A 4 -1.54 4.25 -7.52
CA HIS A 4 -1.26 5.28 -6.52
C HIS A 4 0.04 5.02 -5.74
N VAL A 5 0.70 3.89 -5.96
CA VAL A 5 1.98 3.56 -5.32
C VAL A 5 3.09 4.21 -6.12
N VAL A 6 3.81 5.14 -5.49
CA VAL A 6 4.93 5.86 -6.13
C VAL A 6 6.25 5.13 -5.89
N ASP A 7 6.41 4.53 -4.70
CA ASP A 7 7.57 3.74 -4.31
C ASP A 7 7.16 2.62 -3.33
N ILE A 8 7.98 1.57 -3.24
CA ILE A 8 7.76 0.42 -2.36
C ILE A 8 9.05 -0.38 -2.14
N ASP A 9 9.28 -0.85 -0.90
CA ASP A 9 10.40 -1.73 -0.55
C ASP A 9 10.37 -3.03 -1.38
N GLU A 10 11.49 -3.33 -2.04
CA GLU A 10 11.64 -4.47 -2.95
C GLU A 10 11.69 -5.82 -2.23
N ASN A 11 11.92 -5.83 -0.91
CA ASN A 11 11.98 -7.05 -0.12
C ASN A 11 10.60 -7.56 0.32
N LEU A 12 9.57 -6.73 0.20
CA LEU A 12 8.21 -7.07 0.60
C LEU A 12 7.61 -8.17 -0.27
N ARG A 13 6.85 -9.05 0.37
CA ARG A 13 6.18 -10.19 -0.25
C ARG A 13 4.66 -10.07 -0.08
N PRO A 14 3.88 -10.72 -0.96
CA PRO A 14 2.45 -10.82 -0.75
C PRO A 14 2.14 -11.36 0.64
N LEU A 15 1.11 -10.79 1.27
CA LEU A 15 0.66 -11.05 2.65
C LEU A 15 1.50 -10.41 3.76
N ASP A 16 2.66 -9.82 3.47
CA ASP A 16 3.41 -9.07 4.46
C ASP A 16 2.57 -7.91 5.00
N GLU A 17 2.73 -7.65 6.30
CA GLU A 17 2.17 -6.46 6.93
C GLU A 17 2.98 -5.24 6.49
N VAL A 18 2.26 -4.21 6.06
CA VAL A 18 2.85 -3.01 5.49
C VAL A 18 2.30 -1.76 6.14
N ILE A 19 3.15 -0.75 6.21
CA ILE A 19 2.83 0.60 6.60
C ILE A 19 2.67 1.42 5.33
N VAL A 20 1.56 2.14 5.20
CA VAL A 20 1.32 3.05 4.08
C VAL A 20 1.61 4.46 4.56
N VAL A 21 2.54 5.12 3.89
CA VAL A 21 2.94 6.50 4.15
C VAL A 21 2.72 7.37 2.91
N ASN A 22 2.71 8.70 3.10
CA ASN A 22 2.84 9.63 1.99
C ASN A 22 4.32 9.97 1.70
N GLN A 23 4.57 10.87 0.76
CA GLN A 23 5.94 11.26 0.36
C GLN A 23 6.71 12.06 1.44
N ASN A 24 6.03 12.55 2.47
CA ASN A 24 6.64 13.21 3.64
C ASN A 24 6.88 12.22 4.80
N ASP A 25 6.75 10.91 4.54
CA ASP A 25 6.85 9.83 5.53
C ASP A 25 5.77 9.89 6.63
N GLU A 26 4.65 10.56 6.37
CA GLU A 26 3.53 10.61 7.30
C GLU A 26 2.68 9.34 7.20
N LEU A 27 2.43 8.69 8.35
CA LEU A 27 1.62 7.48 8.45
C LEU A 27 0.18 7.73 7.99
N LEU A 28 -0.29 6.92 7.03
CA LEU A 28 -1.67 6.96 6.54
C LEU A 28 -2.49 5.75 7.00
N ALA A 29 -1.89 4.56 6.95
CA ALA A 29 -2.59 3.31 7.25
C ALA A 29 -1.67 2.13 7.53
N ILE A 30 -2.25 1.05 8.06
CA ILE A 30 -1.66 -0.29 8.11
C ILE A 30 -2.51 -1.27 7.30
N GLY A 31 -1.87 -2.26 6.68
CA GLY A 31 -2.56 -3.26 5.89
C GLY A 31 -1.67 -4.44 5.51
N ARG A 32 -2.13 -5.22 4.54
CA ARG A 32 -1.32 -6.30 3.95
C ARG A 32 -1.11 -6.09 2.47
N LEU A 33 0.09 -6.40 2.01
CA LEU A 33 0.39 -6.44 0.58
C LEU A 33 -0.44 -7.54 -0.10
N LYS A 34 -1.01 -7.23 -1.25
CA LYS A 34 -1.88 -8.16 -2.00
C LYS A 34 -1.23 -8.75 -3.24
N LEU A 35 -0.30 -8.03 -3.84
CA LEU A 35 0.32 -8.39 -5.11
C LEU A 35 1.85 -8.38 -4.99
N PRO A 36 2.56 -9.15 -5.82
CA PRO A 36 4.02 -9.06 -5.93
C PRO A 36 4.47 -7.65 -6.35
N ILE A 37 5.67 -7.25 -5.91
CA ILE A 37 6.22 -5.92 -6.16
C ILE A 37 6.31 -5.59 -7.66
N SER A 38 6.76 -6.55 -8.47
CA SER A 38 6.85 -6.37 -9.92
C SER A 38 5.51 -6.03 -10.58
N TYR A 39 4.39 -6.52 -10.02
CA TYR A 39 3.05 -6.24 -10.52
C TYR A 39 2.59 -4.86 -10.06
N ILE A 40 2.83 -4.51 -8.79
CA ILE A 40 2.47 -3.20 -8.23
C ILE A 40 3.17 -2.07 -9.00
N LYS A 41 4.46 -2.23 -9.32
CA LYS A 41 5.23 -1.26 -10.12
C LYS A 41 4.77 -1.15 -11.57
N SER A 42 4.17 -2.20 -12.14
CA SER A 42 3.83 -2.26 -13.57
C SER A 42 2.35 -1.98 -13.88
N PHE A 43 1.45 -2.16 -12.91
CA PHE A 43 0.01 -2.16 -13.17
C PHE A 43 -0.64 -0.80 -12.90
N SER A 44 -1.44 -0.32 -13.86
CA SER A 44 -2.34 0.83 -13.69
C SER A 44 -3.66 0.49 -12.99
N SER A 45 -3.89 -0.79 -12.65
CA SER A 45 -5.09 -1.30 -11.99
C SER A 45 -4.73 -2.32 -10.91
N GLY A 46 -5.71 -2.73 -10.09
CA GLY A 46 -5.51 -3.73 -9.04
C GLY A 46 -5.24 -3.14 -7.64
N VAL A 47 -5.56 -3.95 -6.63
CA VAL A 47 -5.39 -3.59 -5.21
C VAL A 47 -3.97 -3.94 -4.78
N ALA A 48 -3.14 -2.93 -4.52
CA ALA A 48 -1.77 -3.12 -4.01
C ALA A 48 -1.76 -3.55 -2.53
N VAL A 49 -2.48 -2.80 -1.69
CA VAL A 49 -2.55 -3.02 -0.24
C VAL A 49 -4.01 -3.16 0.17
N ASN A 50 -4.32 -4.18 0.94
CA ASN A 50 -5.59 -4.33 1.63
C ASN A 50 -5.49 -3.67 3.01
N VAL A 51 -6.04 -2.46 3.13
CA VAL A 51 -5.97 -1.64 4.34
C VAL A 51 -6.83 -2.26 5.44
N ARG A 52 -6.25 -2.46 6.63
CA ARG A 52 -6.98 -2.92 7.82
C ARG A 52 -7.45 -1.74 8.67
N LYS A 53 -6.64 -0.69 8.78
CA LYS A 53 -6.95 0.51 9.57
C LYS A 53 -6.23 1.73 9.01
N GLY A 54 -6.96 2.81 8.78
CA GLY A 54 -6.41 4.14 8.50
C GLY A 54 -6.27 4.97 9.77
N VAL A 55 -5.38 5.97 9.77
CA VAL A 55 -5.19 6.86 10.94
C VAL A 55 -6.26 7.95 11.04
N TYR A 56 -6.86 8.33 9.92
CA TYR A 56 -7.95 9.29 9.89
C TYR A 56 -9.29 8.59 10.07
N LYS A 57 -10.17 9.16 10.92
CA LYS A 57 -11.56 8.72 10.99
C LYS A 57 -12.21 8.98 9.64
N SER A 58 -12.86 7.96 9.08
CA SER A 58 -13.77 8.18 7.95
C SER A 58 -14.88 9.11 8.45
N LYS A 59 -14.97 10.32 7.90
CA LYS A 59 -16.22 11.09 7.96
C LYS A 59 -17.20 10.32 7.10
N ILE A 60 -18.07 9.54 7.74
CA ILE A 60 -19.31 9.05 7.15
C ILE A 60 -20.29 10.23 7.22
#